data_AF-Q381W6-F1
#
_entry.id   AF-Q381W6-F1
#
_cell.length_a   1.000
_cell.length_b   1.000
_cell.length_c   1.000
_cell.angle_alpha   90.00
_cell.angle_beta   90.00
_cell.angle_gamma   90.00
#
_symmetry.space_group_name_H-M   'P 1'
#
loop_
_entity.id
_entity.type
_entity.pdbx_description
1 polymer ?
#
loop_
_entity_poly.entity_id
_entity_poly.type
_entity_poly.pdbx_seq_one_letter_code
_entity_poly.pdbx_strand_id
1 'polypeptide(L)'
;MKCRLRCLTLLYCSRYLIMPSSFSSLKINSEYTSEERDKHPRVSTNIYIYIYIYICSFVPCSSSAYFVTMATEGEVDFWSATVQAFAPLQLGNPELTPKLLKRPPFRFIHDIVTSINARFAAYDHIFRPDQLDASCIDSKEKKIEYLTTLVEYISSLLGKKVDVNVKKIVSGSEPERTNTFLQCLAMAVGYAQQDKAKKNQGAQSAESSRQQTADGKGARASTREKVLVDTTSSEQKWEDSERALEKVKLSQESTNFFEKLSAFGQFHLDEQTSVKDMGESIVAMYKELQNDTAETQPTPLPQEALETAIKRQLESVQKLQALEEENREILNKLMVLLT
;
A
#
# COMPACT_ATOMS: atom_id res chain seq x y z
N MET A 1 -17.37 16.13 8.37
CA MET A 1 -17.27 14.65 8.26
C MET A 1 -16.13 14.25 7.30
N LYS A 2 -14.89 14.67 7.57
CA LYS A 2 -13.70 14.38 6.75
C LYS A 2 -12.54 14.08 7.69
N CYS A 3 -12.28 12.81 7.98
CA CYS A 3 -11.03 12.26 8.57
C CYS A 3 -11.27 10.77 8.88
N ARG A 4 -10.21 9.95 8.80
CA ARG A 4 -10.11 8.51 9.19
C ARG A 4 -10.23 7.43 8.10
N LEU A 5 -9.46 7.52 7.02
CA LEU A 5 -9.19 6.36 6.15
C LEU A 5 -7.75 6.37 5.61
N ARG A 6 -6.76 6.29 6.52
CA ARG A 6 -5.32 6.21 6.14
C ARG A 6 -4.54 5.02 6.73
N CYS A 7 -5.14 4.15 7.56
CA CYS A 7 -4.44 2.99 8.13
C CYS A 7 -4.67 1.65 7.41
N LEU A 8 -5.48 1.57 6.36
CA LEU A 8 -5.84 0.29 5.71
C LEU A 8 -4.92 -0.16 4.55
N THR A 9 -3.90 0.62 4.20
CA THR A 9 -3.09 0.36 2.99
C THR A 9 -1.92 -0.62 3.21
N LEU A 10 -1.54 -0.95 4.45
CA LEU A 10 -0.37 -1.79 4.72
C LEU A 10 -0.65 -3.30 4.89
N LEU A 11 -1.92 -3.73 4.98
CA LEU A 11 -2.25 -5.14 5.28
C LEU A 11 -2.88 -5.93 4.11
N TYR A 12 -3.16 -5.30 2.96
CA TYR A 12 -3.79 -5.96 1.81
C TYR A 12 -2.81 -6.64 0.83
N CYS A 13 -1.49 -6.45 1.00
CA CYS A 13 -0.46 -7.01 0.11
C CYS A 13 -0.12 -8.49 0.34
N SER A 14 -0.61 -9.13 1.40
CA SER A 14 -0.12 -10.46 1.80
C SER A 14 -0.85 -11.67 1.17
N ARG A 15 -1.87 -11.46 0.30
CA ARG A 15 -2.75 -12.56 -0.16
C ARG A 15 -2.87 -12.75 -1.68
N TYR A 16 -2.17 -11.95 -2.49
CA TYR A 16 -2.16 -12.04 -3.95
C TYR A 16 -0.74 -11.92 -4.54
N LEU A 17 0.16 -12.83 -4.17
CA LEU A 17 1.35 -13.11 -4.98
C LEU A 17 1.37 -14.56 -5.42
N ILE A 18 1.00 -14.73 -6.68
CA ILE A 18 1.28 -15.89 -7.52
C ILE A 18 2.81 -15.97 -7.63
N MET A 19 3.42 -17.01 -7.06
CA MET A 19 4.86 -17.26 -7.13
C MET A 19 5.28 -17.71 -8.53
N PRO A 20 6.36 -17.17 -9.11
CA PRO A 20 7.10 -17.87 -10.16
C PRO A 20 7.99 -18.95 -9.52
N SER A 21 7.74 -20.20 -9.92
CA SER A 21 8.53 -21.38 -9.61
C SER A 21 9.88 -21.36 -10.34
N SER A 22 10.94 -20.87 -9.71
CA SER A 22 12.35 -21.22 -10.03
C SER A 22 13.31 -20.46 -9.11
N PHE A 23 13.68 -21.05 -7.97
CA PHE A 23 14.97 -20.75 -7.32
C PHE A 23 15.33 -21.92 -6.40
N SER A 24 15.73 -23.03 -7.03
CA SER A 24 16.39 -24.15 -6.36
C SER A 24 17.90 -23.93 -6.42
N SER A 25 18.58 -24.17 -5.30
CA SER A 25 20.05 -24.22 -5.10
C SER A 25 20.70 -22.94 -4.59
N LEU A 26 20.81 -22.84 -3.26
CA LEU A 26 22.03 -22.37 -2.60
C LEU A 26 22.20 -23.17 -1.30
N LYS A 27 23.10 -24.15 -1.35
CA LYS A 27 23.60 -24.94 -0.22
C LYS A 27 24.57 -24.07 0.58
N ILE A 28 24.36 -23.95 1.89
CA ILE A 28 25.40 -23.51 2.82
C ILE A 28 25.75 -24.73 3.68
N ASN A 29 26.94 -25.29 3.43
CA ASN A 29 27.62 -26.24 4.30
C ASN A 29 28.61 -25.48 5.19
N SER A 30 28.72 -25.91 6.45
CA SER A 30 29.85 -25.79 7.39
C SER A 30 29.27 -25.54 8.79
N GLU A 31 28.94 -26.60 9.53
CA GLU A 31 29.80 -27.23 10.55
C GLU A 31 30.16 -26.27 11.70
N TYR A 32 29.32 -26.26 12.74
CA TYR A 32 29.83 -26.16 14.10
C TYR A 32 29.01 -27.06 15.02
N THR A 33 29.75 -27.73 15.90
CA THR A 33 29.47 -28.98 16.58
C THR A 33 28.49 -28.86 17.75
N SER A 34 27.85 -30.00 18.00
CA SER A 34 26.88 -30.31 19.04
C SER A 34 27.45 -30.26 20.46
N GLU A 35 26.81 -29.49 21.35
CA GLU A 35 26.56 -29.82 22.76
C GLU A 35 25.93 -28.62 23.47
N GLU A 36 24.60 -28.47 23.41
CA GLU A 36 23.77 -28.34 24.61
C GLU A 36 22.29 -28.32 24.26
N ARG A 37 21.55 -29.06 25.10
CA ARG A 37 20.20 -29.57 24.89
C ARG A 37 19.15 -28.65 25.52
N ASP A 38 17.96 -28.72 24.95
CA ASP A 38 16.66 -28.59 25.63
C ASP A 38 16.27 -27.24 26.25
N LYS A 39 15.55 -26.43 25.44
CA LYS A 39 14.19 -25.93 25.72
C LYS A 39 13.75 -24.93 24.64
N HIS A 40 12.47 -25.00 24.28
CA HIS A 40 11.69 -24.17 23.35
C HIS A 40 11.71 -24.54 21.85
N PRO A 41 10.51 -24.77 21.25
CA PRO A 41 10.37 -25.13 19.85
C PRO A 41 10.67 -23.93 18.94
N ARG A 42 11.53 -24.18 17.94
CA ARG A 42 11.90 -23.26 16.86
C ARG A 42 10.69 -22.96 15.97
N VAL A 43 9.88 -21.97 16.32
CA VAL A 43 8.81 -21.44 15.45
C VAL A 43 8.72 -19.92 15.64
N SER A 44 9.65 -19.15 15.08
CA SER A 44 9.42 -17.71 14.78
C SER A 44 10.53 -17.04 13.99
N THR A 45 11.76 -17.55 13.96
CA THR A 45 12.88 -16.80 13.36
C THR A 45 12.80 -16.68 11.84
N ASN A 46 12.15 -17.63 11.15
CA ASN A 46 12.00 -17.55 9.69
C ASN A 46 10.95 -16.53 9.24
N ILE A 47 9.86 -16.32 9.99
CA ILE A 47 8.81 -15.37 9.59
C ILE A 47 9.30 -13.92 9.71
N TYR A 48 10.09 -13.60 10.74
CA TYR A 48 10.65 -12.26 10.91
C TYR A 48 11.67 -11.88 9.84
N ILE A 49 12.46 -12.84 9.33
CA ILE A 49 13.42 -12.60 8.23
C ILE A 49 12.69 -12.32 6.91
N TYR A 50 11.61 -13.06 6.60
CA TYR A 50 10.84 -12.86 5.38
C TYR A 50 10.03 -11.55 5.36
N ILE A 51 9.55 -11.08 6.52
CA ILE A 51 8.85 -9.79 6.64
C ILE A 51 9.85 -8.62 6.51
N TYR A 52 11.05 -8.74 7.07
CA TYR A 52 12.08 -7.68 6.99
C TYR A 52 12.58 -7.45 5.56
N ILE A 53 12.70 -8.51 4.74
CA ILE A 53 13.09 -8.40 3.33
C ILE A 53 11.98 -7.79 2.47
N TYR A 54 10.70 -8.05 2.79
CA TYR A 54 9.57 -7.56 2.01
C TYR A 54 9.21 -6.09 2.31
N ILE A 55 9.34 -5.65 3.57
CA ILE A 55 9.14 -4.24 3.96
C ILE A 55 10.28 -3.34 3.45
N CYS A 56 11.52 -3.84 3.38
CA CYS A 56 12.65 -3.12 2.76
C CYS A 56 12.56 -3.00 1.23
N SER A 57 11.70 -3.77 0.56
CA SER A 57 11.55 -3.74 -0.90
C SER A 57 10.40 -2.83 -1.40
N PHE A 58 9.50 -2.41 -0.52
CA PHE A 58 8.29 -1.66 -0.89
C PHE A 58 8.06 -0.33 -0.13
N VAL A 59 8.97 0.01 0.78
CA VAL A 59 9.09 1.35 1.37
C VAL A 59 10.50 1.84 1.04
N PRO A 60 10.69 2.98 0.34
CA PRO A 60 12.00 3.58 0.23
C PRO A 60 12.35 4.14 1.61
N CYS A 61 12.86 3.27 2.48
CA CYS A 61 13.46 3.65 3.74
C CYS A 61 14.82 4.26 3.42
N SER A 62 14.88 5.57 3.60
CA SER A 62 16.06 6.41 3.45
C SER A 62 17.13 6.00 4.46
N SER A 63 17.97 5.02 4.11
CA SER A 63 19.33 4.78 4.65
C SER A 63 19.91 3.47 4.12
N SER A 64 20.51 3.48 2.94
CA SER A 64 21.75 2.73 2.65
C SER A 64 22.21 3.04 1.22
N ALA A 65 23.50 3.35 1.08
CA ALA A 65 24.22 3.69 -0.14
C ALA A 65 23.92 5.06 -0.77
N TYR A 66 24.49 6.10 -0.15
CA TYR A 66 25.06 7.22 -0.90
C TYR A 66 26.14 6.68 -1.85
N PHE A 67 25.76 6.25 -3.05
CA PHE A 67 26.68 6.22 -4.18
C PHE A 67 26.51 7.55 -4.91
N VAL A 68 27.15 8.59 -4.39
CA VAL A 68 27.31 9.87 -5.08
C VAL A 68 28.28 9.62 -6.22
N THR A 69 27.75 9.26 -7.38
CA THR A 69 28.48 9.40 -8.64
C THR A 69 28.84 10.87 -8.79
N MET A 70 30.15 11.15 -8.91
CA MET A 70 30.73 12.47 -9.14
C MET A 70 30.05 13.14 -10.35
N ALA A 71 29.04 13.96 -10.09
CA ALA A 71 28.41 14.81 -11.09
C ALA A 71 29.31 16.04 -11.29
N THR A 72 29.86 16.13 -12.49
CA THR A 72 30.54 17.28 -13.04
C THR A 72 29.64 18.52 -12.97
N GLU A 73 30.10 19.54 -12.25
CA GLU A 73 29.73 20.97 -12.31
C GLU A 73 28.34 21.33 -12.90
N GLY A 74 27.37 21.66 -12.02
CA GLY A 74 26.34 22.68 -12.30
C GLY A 74 24.94 22.25 -12.77
N GLU A 75 24.64 20.96 -12.94
CA GLU A 75 23.32 20.51 -13.41
C GLU A 75 22.39 20.12 -12.25
N VAL A 76 21.22 20.76 -12.13
CA VAL A 76 20.19 20.40 -11.15
C VAL A 76 19.62 19.02 -11.49
N ASP A 77 19.84 18.04 -10.62
CA ASP A 77 19.35 16.68 -10.81
C ASP A 77 17.87 16.56 -10.39
N PHE A 78 16.99 16.56 -11.38
CA PHE A 78 15.55 16.36 -11.19
C PHE A 78 15.06 14.97 -11.60
N TRP A 79 15.93 14.11 -12.15
CA TRP A 79 15.54 12.79 -12.69
C TRP A 79 15.85 11.63 -11.73
N SER A 80 16.84 11.76 -10.83
CA SER A 80 17.17 10.69 -9.89
C SER A 80 16.01 10.30 -8.97
N ALA A 81 15.21 11.28 -8.53
CA ALA A 81 13.99 11.04 -7.77
C ALA A 81 12.96 10.22 -8.59
N THR A 82 12.89 10.46 -9.90
CA THR A 82 12.04 9.67 -10.81
C THR A 82 12.54 8.24 -10.90
N VAL A 83 13.84 8.01 -11.11
CA VAL A 83 14.40 6.64 -11.15
C VAL A 83 14.11 5.89 -9.85
N GLN A 84 14.29 6.54 -8.70
CA GLN A 84 14.00 5.96 -7.39
C GLN A 84 12.51 5.62 -7.21
N ALA A 85 11.60 6.47 -7.68
CA ALA A 85 10.16 6.23 -7.59
C ALA A 85 9.71 4.99 -8.39
N PHE A 86 10.38 4.68 -9.50
CA PHE A 86 10.09 3.52 -10.34
C PHE A 86 10.82 2.24 -9.92
N ALA A 87 11.89 2.33 -9.12
CA ALA A 87 12.67 1.17 -8.70
C ALA A 87 11.83 0.04 -8.07
N PRO A 88 10.83 0.30 -7.20
CA PRO A 88 9.97 -0.75 -6.63
C PRO A 88 9.09 -1.46 -7.66
N LEU A 89 8.81 -0.81 -8.80
CA LEU A 89 7.97 -1.38 -9.87
C LEU A 89 8.73 -2.39 -10.73
N GLN A 90 10.07 -2.37 -10.70
CA GLN A 90 10.95 -3.29 -11.44
C GLN A 90 10.58 -3.45 -12.92
N LEU A 91 10.24 -2.35 -13.62
CA LEU A 91 9.86 -2.43 -15.03
C LEU A 91 11.07 -2.86 -15.88
N GLY A 92 10.89 -3.87 -16.74
CA GLY A 92 11.98 -4.36 -17.60
C GLY A 92 12.31 -3.45 -18.77
N ASN A 93 11.32 -2.70 -19.27
CA ASN A 93 11.45 -1.74 -20.36
C ASN A 93 10.40 -0.63 -20.15
N PRO A 94 10.61 0.62 -20.63
CA PRO A 94 11.86 1.17 -21.15
C PRO A 94 12.88 1.44 -20.03
N GLU A 95 14.18 1.46 -20.37
CA GLU A 95 15.26 1.79 -19.43
C GLU A 95 15.20 3.27 -19.03
N LEU A 96 15.16 3.55 -17.72
CA LEU A 96 15.06 4.90 -17.18
C LEU A 96 16.44 5.58 -17.14
N THR A 97 16.95 5.94 -18.31
CA THR A 97 18.24 6.64 -18.44
C THR A 97 18.09 8.15 -18.25
N PRO A 98 19.12 8.85 -17.72
CA PRO A 98 19.10 10.30 -17.58
C PRO A 98 18.89 11.03 -18.91
N LYS A 99 19.36 10.45 -20.03
CA LYS A 99 19.15 11.01 -21.38
C LYS A 99 17.67 11.12 -21.75
N LEU A 100 16.87 10.10 -21.40
CA LEU A 100 15.43 10.09 -21.66
C LEU A 100 14.68 10.98 -20.67
N LEU A 101 15.09 11.02 -19.40
CA LEU A 101 14.41 11.81 -18.37
C LEU A 101 14.68 13.32 -18.48
N LYS A 102 15.81 13.74 -19.07
CA LYS A 102 16.09 15.16 -19.37
C LYS A 102 15.20 15.74 -20.47
N ARG A 103 14.73 14.92 -21.41
CA ARG A 103 13.82 15.34 -22.49
C ARG A 103 12.93 14.17 -22.92
N PRO A 104 11.92 13.80 -22.12
CA PRO A 104 11.13 12.58 -22.33
C PRO A 104 10.28 12.67 -23.61
N PRO A 105 10.55 11.84 -24.63
CA PRO A 105 9.69 11.76 -25.81
C PRO A 105 8.31 11.19 -25.45
N PHE A 106 7.25 11.55 -26.20
CA PHE A 106 5.91 10.99 -25.98
C PHE A 106 5.90 9.45 -25.96
N ARG A 107 6.65 8.83 -26.90
CA ARG A 107 6.75 7.38 -27.01
C ARG A 107 7.28 6.74 -25.72
N PHE A 108 8.30 7.35 -25.11
CA PHE A 108 8.87 6.88 -23.85
C PHE A 108 7.85 6.90 -22.70
N ILE A 109 7.05 7.96 -22.60
CA ILE A 109 5.99 8.06 -21.57
C ILE A 109 4.93 6.98 -21.80
N HIS A 110 4.51 6.78 -23.05
CA HIS A 110 3.53 5.74 -23.40
C HIS A 110 4.07 4.33 -23.12
N ASP A 111 5.31 4.06 -23.46
CA ASP A 111 5.97 2.77 -23.18
C ASP A 111 6.04 2.51 -21.67
N ILE A 112 6.33 3.52 -20.83
CA ILE A 112 6.27 3.39 -19.37
C ILE A 112 4.87 2.98 -18.90
N VAL A 113 3.83 3.68 -19.35
CA VAL A 113 2.44 3.41 -18.96
C VAL A 113 2.02 2.01 -19.41
N THR A 114 2.41 1.62 -20.63
CA THR A 114 2.16 0.28 -21.18
C THR A 114 2.85 -0.79 -20.36
N SER A 115 4.10 -0.59 -19.94
CA SER A 115 4.84 -1.53 -19.10
C SER A 115 4.27 -1.65 -17.69
N ILE A 116 3.84 -0.54 -17.09
CA ILE A 116 3.09 -0.59 -15.82
C ILE A 116 1.82 -1.40 -16.02
N ASN A 117 1.08 -1.15 -17.10
CA ASN A 117 -0.17 -1.84 -17.35
C ASN A 117 0.03 -3.34 -17.64
N ALA A 118 1.09 -3.72 -18.34
CA ALA A 118 1.44 -5.12 -18.58
C ALA A 118 1.77 -5.87 -17.28
N ARG A 119 2.41 -5.21 -16.31
CA ARG A 119 2.82 -5.83 -15.04
C ARG A 119 1.75 -5.77 -13.95
N PHE A 120 1.02 -4.66 -13.85
CA PHE A 120 0.12 -4.35 -12.74
C PHE A 120 -1.35 -4.22 -13.14
N ALA A 121 -1.68 -4.17 -14.43
CA ALA A 121 -3.04 -3.97 -14.94
C ALA A 121 -3.75 -2.75 -14.31
N ALA A 122 -3.02 -1.63 -14.19
CA ALA A 122 -3.44 -0.46 -13.42
C ALA A 122 -4.20 0.59 -14.22
N TYR A 123 -3.88 0.78 -15.51
CA TYR A 123 -4.32 1.93 -16.30
C TYR A 123 -5.10 1.56 -17.57
N ASP A 124 -5.28 0.28 -17.88
CA ASP A 124 -6.05 -0.18 -19.04
C ASP A 124 -7.47 0.41 -19.12
N HIS A 125 -8.18 0.42 -17.99
CA HIS A 125 -9.59 0.77 -17.93
C HIS A 125 -9.90 2.28 -18.11
N ILE A 126 -8.88 3.14 -18.15
CA ILE A 126 -9.05 4.59 -18.40
C ILE A 126 -8.86 4.96 -19.86
N PHE A 127 -8.27 4.07 -20.67
CA PHE A 127 -7.96 4.32 -22.06
C PHE A 127 -8.90 3.55 -22.97
N ARG A 128 -9.19 4.13 -24.13
CA ARG A 128 -9.87 3.42 -25.21
C ARG A 128 -8.92 2.39 -25.83
N PRO A 129 -9.43 1.32 -26.47
CA PRO A 129 -8.57 0.27 -27.05
C PRO A 129 -7.58 0.81 -28.10
N ASP A 130 -7.95 1.86 -28.84
CA ASP A 130 -7.08 2.56 -29.79
C ASP A 130 -5.98 3.39 -29.12
N GLN A 131 -6.14 3.76 -27.85
CA GLN A 131 -5.13 4.52 -27.09
C GLN A 131 -4.08 3.60 -26.41
N LEU A 132 -4.36 2.30 -26.32
CA LEU A 132 -3.44 1.32 -25.75
C LEU A 132 -2.28 1.01 -26.71
N ASP A 133 -2.46 1.21 -28.02
CA ASP A 133 -1.38 1.10 -28.99
C ASP A 133 -0.85 2.49 -29.37
N ALA A 134 0.44 2.72 -29.14
CA ALA A 134 1.08 3.98 -29.52
C ALA A 134 1.17 4.19 -31.04
N SER A 135 0.97 3.17 -31.87
CA SER A 135 0.89 3.33 -33.34
C SER A 135 -0.35 4.13 -33.77
N CYS A 136 -1.44 4.03 -33.00
CA CYS A 136 -2.69 4.73 -33.28
C CYS A 136 -2.68 6.20 -32.85
N ILE A 137 -1.70 6.62 -32.05
CA ILE A 137 -1.54 7.98 -31.49
C ILE A 137 -0.49 8.78 -32.29
N ASP A 138 -0.82 9.06 -33.54
CA ASP A 138 0.03 9.78 -34.48
C ASP A 138 -0.13 11.31 -34.39
N SER A 139 -1.37 11.79 -34.28
CA SER A 139 -1.70 13.22 -34.27
C SER A 139 -1.35 13.92 -32.95
N LYS A 140 -1.11 15.23 -33.03
CA LYS A 140 -0.81 16.06 -31.85
C LYS A 140 -2.00 16.10 -30.90
N GLU A 141 -3.21 16.13 -31.44
CA GLU A 141 -4.48 16.19 -30.72
C GLU A 141 -4.69 14.91 -29.91
N LYS A 142 -4.45 13.74 -30.50
CA LYS A 142 -4.54 12.45 -29.80
C LYS A 142 -3.50 12.32 -28.68
N LYS A 143 -2.29 12.85 -28.88
CA LYS A 143 -1.25 12.89 -27.81
C LYS A 143 -1.68 13.76 -26.64
N ILE A 144 -2.30 14.90 -26.92
CA ILE A 144 -2.85 15.79 -25.89
C ILE A 144 -4.00 15.11 -25.16
N GLU A 145 -4.93 14.47 -25.87
CA GLU A 145 -6.05 13.74 -25.28
C GLU A 145 -5.55 12.63 -24.34
N TYR A 146 -4.63 11.77 -24.82
CA TYR A 146 -4.04 10.68 -24.05
C TYR A 146 -3.43 11.18 -22.72
N LEU A 147 -2.58 12.20 -22.79
CA LEU A 147 -1.92 12.75 -21.61
C LEU A 147 -2.88 13.49 -20.69
N THR A 148 -3.92 14.14 -21.23
CA THR A 148 -4.94 14.82 -20.42
C THR A 148 -5.71 13.82 -19.57
N THR A 149 -6.21 12.74 -20.19
CA THR A 149 -6.89 11.64 -19.48
C THR A 149 -6.01 11.05 -18.36
N LEU A 150 -4.73 10.83 -18.65
CA LEU A 150 -3.79 10.27 -17.67
C LEU A 150 -3.52 11.23 -16.50
N VAL A 151 -3.29 12.52 -16.76
CA VAL A 151 -3.04 13.53 -15.72
C VAL A 151 -4.27 13.74 -14.83
N GLU A 152 -5.47 13.82 -15.43
CA GLU A 152 -6.73 13.97 -14.69
C GLU A 152 -6.98 12.76 -13.78
N TYR A 153 -6.79 11.54 -14.31
CA TYR A 153 -6.96 10.32 -13.54
C TYR A 153 -5.99 10.23 -12.34
N ILE A 154 -4.70 10.50 -12.55
CA ILE A 154 -3.70 10.48 -11.47
C ILE A 154 -3.99 11.57 -10.43
N SER A 155 -4.41 12.75 -10.86
CA SER A 155 -4.80 13.83 -9.95
C SER A 155 -6.00 13.43 -9.09
N SER A 156 -6.97 12.72 -9.67
CA SER A 156 -8.12 12.16 -8.95
C SER A 156 -7.71 11.09 -7.94
N LEU A 157 -6.80 10.18 -8.31
CA LEU A 157 -6.34 9.11 -7.43
C LEU A 157 -5.56 9.62 -6.21
N LEU A 158 -4.63 10.56 -6.42
CA LEU A 158 -3.78 11.10 -5.35
C LEU A 158 -4.47 12.18 -4.51
N GLY A 159 -5.61 12.71 -4.97
CA GLY A 159 -6.30 13.83 -4.34
C GLY A 159 -5.45 15.12 -4.33
N LYS A 160 -4.51 15.25 -5.27
CA LYS A 160 -3.60 16.40 -5.41
C LYS A 160 -3.60 16.85 -6.87
N LYS A 161 -3.58 18.16 -7.09
CA LYS A 161 -3.45 18.73 -8.43
C LYS A 161 -2.00 18.56 -8.90
N VAL A 162 -1.80 17.83 -10.00
CA VAL A 162 -0.49 17.67 -10.62
C VAL A 162 -0.16 18.92 -11.44
N ASP A 163 0.94 19.60 -11.10
CA ASP A 163 1.34 20.88 -11.72
C ASP A 163 2.12 20.64 -13.03
N VAL A 164 1.39 20.22 -14.07
CA VAL A 164 1.94 19.97 -15.41
C VAL A 164 0.99 20.46 -16.50
N ASN A 165 1.55 21.06 -17.55
CA ASN A 165 0.82 21.44 -18.75
C ASN A 165 1.05 20.41 -19.86
N VAL A 166 0.00 19.69 -20.26
CA VAL A 166 0.05 18.64 -21.30
C VAL A 166 0.65 19.14 -22.61
N LYS A 167 0.36 20.37 -23.02
CA LYS A 167 0.91 20.95 -24.26
C LYS A 167 2.44 21.11 -24.18
N LYS A 168 2.97 21.39 -23.00
CA LYS A 168 4.41 21.53 -22.75
C LYS A 168 5.11 20.18 -22.82
N ILE A 169 4.52 19.12 -22.25
CA ILE A 169 5.02 17.74 -22.37
C ILE A 169 5.14 17.35 -23.85
N VAL A 170 4.07 17.52 -24.64
CA VAL A 170 4.06 17.15 -26.07
C VAL A 170 5.11 17.92 -26.87
N SER A 171 5.41 19.17 -26.49
CA SER A 171 6.46 19.98 -27.10
C SER A 171 7.89 19.65 -26.62
N GLY A 172 8.04 18.78 -25.61
CA GLY A 172 9.33 18.49 -24.97
C GLY A 172 9.87 19.64 -24.12
N SER A 173 8.99 20.47 -23.57
CA SER A 173 9.31 21.58 -22.64
C SER A 173 9.03 21.16 -21.20
N GLU A 174 9.67 21.81 -20.23
CA GLU A 174 9.45 21.59 -18.77
C GLU A 174 9.67 20.12 -18.33
N PRO A 175 10.88 19.57 -18.54
CA PRO A 175 11.17 18.18 -18.17
C PRO A 175 11.09 17.95 -16.65
N GLU A 176 11.42 18.95 -15.82
CA GLU A 176 11.29 18.90 -14.35
C GLU A 176 9.85 18.60 -13.90
N ARG A 177 8.88 19.31 -14.50
CA ARG A 177 7.45 19.12 -14.25
C ARG A 177 6.98 17.77 -14.76
N THR A 178 7.47 17.36 -15.94
CA THR A 178 7.19 16.04 -16.50
C THR A 178 7.71 14.92 -15.58
N ASN A 179 8.90 15.07 -15.01
CA ASN A 179 9.48 14.13 -14.03
C ASN A 179 8.65 14.07 -12.75
N THR A 180 8.17 15.20 -12.25
CA THR A 180 7.26 15.25 -11.10
C THR A 180 5.98 14.46 -11.39
N PHE A 181 5.41 14.60 -12.60
CA PHE A 181 4.26 13.80 -13.02
C PHE A 181 4.58 12.31 -13.12
N LEU A 182 5.76 11.92 -13.64
CA LEU A 182 6.19 10.53 -13.70
C LEU A 182 6.36 9.93 -12.29
N GLN A 183 6.85 10.70 -11.32
CA GLN A 183 6.91 10.27 -9.92
C GLN A 183 5.49 10.03 -9.36
N CYS A 184 4.55 10.94 -9.62
CA CYS A 184 3.15 10.74 -9.26
C CYS A 184 2.54 9.50 -9.94
N LEU A 185 2.86 9.24 -11.21
CA LEU A 185 2.44 8.05 -11.95
C LEU A 185 2.93 6.77 -11.28
N ALA A 186 4.18 6.72 -10.83
CA ALA A 186 4.71 5.55 -10.12
C ALA A 186 4.05 5.34 -8.76
N MET A 187 3.80 6.41 -8.01
CA MET A 187 3.10 6.34 -6.71
C MET A 187 1.62 5.94 -6.85
N ALA A 188 0.97 6.31 -7.95
CA ALA A 188 -0.45 6.08 -8.16
C ALA A 188 -0.79 4.64 -8.55
N VAL A 189 0.19 3.79 -8.91
CA VAL A 189 -0.06 2.41 -9.40
C VAL A 189 -0.88 1.59 -8.40
N GLY A 190 -0.53 1.62 -7.12
CA GLY A 190 -1.26 0.90 -6.07
C GLY A 190 -2.70 1.41 -5.88
N TYR A 191 -2.91 2.72 -5.96
CA TYR A 191 -4.25 3.32 -5.88
C TYR A 191 -5.09 2.98 -7.12
N ALA A 192 -4.48 2.94 -8.30
CA ALA A 192 -5.15 2.62 -9.55
C ALA A 192 -5.65 1.16 -9.59
N GLN A 193 -4.88 0.21 -9.03
CA GLN A 193 -5.33 -1.17 -8.88
C GLN A 193 -6.54 -1.29 -7.95
N GLN A 194 -6.54 -0.54 -6.84
CA GLN A 194 -7.69 -0.51 -5.92
C GLN A 194 -8.92 0.12 -6.55
N ASP A 195 -8.76 1.20 -7.33
CA ASP A 195 -9.87 1.86 -8.04
C ASP A 195 -10.51 0.92 -9.08
N LYS A 196 -9.68 0.20 -9.85
CA LYS A 196 -10.13 -0.81 -10.80
C LYS A 196 -10.89 -1.96 -10.12
N ALA A 197 -10.38 -2.46 -8.98
CA ALA A 197 -11.05 -3.50 -8.21
C ALA A 197 -12.43 -3.05 -7.72
N LYS A 198 -12.55 -1.81 -7.22
CA LYS A 198 -13.83 -1.22 -6.80
C LYS A 198 -14.83 -1.08 -7.94
N LYS A 199 -14.38 -0.63 -9.12
CA LYS A 199 -15.23 -0.50 -10.31
C LYS A 199 -15.78 -1.85 -10.79
N ASN A 200 -14.95 -2.90 -10.77
CA ASN A 200 -15.38 -4.23 -11.16
C ASN A 200 -16.44 -4.82 -10.20
N GLN A 201 -16.31 -4.58 -8.90
CA GLN A 201 -17.30 -5.00 -7.91
C GLN A 201 -18.63 -4.24 -8.06
N GLY A 202 -18.58 -2.93 -8.31
CA GLY A 202 -19.79 -2.12 -8.53
C GLY A 202 -20.56 -2.47 -9.80
N ALA A 203 -19.86 -2.89 -10.86
CA ALA A 203 -20.49 -3.30 -12.12
C ALA A 203 -21.29 -4.61 -11.99
N GLN A 204 -20.80 -5.58 -11.21
CA GLN A 204 -21.49 -6.86 -10.98
C GLN A 204 -22.81 -6.69 -10.22
N SER A 205 -22.91 -5.73 -9.31
CA SER A 205 -24.16 -5.41 -8.60
C SER A 205 -25.17 -4.63 -9.45
N ALA A 206 -24.73 -3.92 -10.49
CA ALA A 206 -25.60 -3.12 -11.35
C ALA A 206 -26.20 -3.91 -12.53
N GLU A 207 -25.48 -4.90 -13.06
CA GLU A 207 -25.93 -5.70 -14.22
C GLU A 207 -27.11 -6.62 -13.86
N SER A 208 -27.17 -7.12 -12.62
CA SER A 208 -28.23 -8.01 -12.15
C SER A 208 -29.59 -7.32 -11.94
N SER A 209 -29.65 -5.98 -12.02
CA SER A 209 -30.86 -5.19 -11.79
C SER A 209 -31.47 -4.57 -13.06
N ARG A 210 -30.89 -4.81 -14.25
CA ARG A 210 -31.26 -4.11 -15.49
C ARG A 210 -31.89 -4.98 -16.60
N GLN A 211 -32.05 -6.28 -16.38
CA GLN A 211 -32.58 -7.24 -17.37
C GLN A 211 -34.07 -7.63 -17.20
N GLN A 212 -34.85 -6.89 -16.40
CA GLN A 212 -36.28 -7.20 -16.17
C GLN A 212 -37.23 -6.01 -16.39
N THR A 213 -37.09 -5.19 -17.44
CA THR A 213 -38.18 -4.25 -17.81
C THR A 213 -38.21 -3.95 -19.31
N ALA A 214 -38.77 -4.86 -20.11
CA ALA A 214 -39.23 -4.58 -21.46
C ALA A 214 -40.32 -5.60 -21.84
N ASP A 215 -41.58 -5.32 -21.48
CA ASP A 215 -42.74 -5.35 -22.38
C ASP A 215 -44.09 -5.34 -21.65
N GLY A 216 -45.03 -4.57 -22.20
CA GLY A 216 -46.41 -5.04 -22.36
C GLY A 216 -47.43 -4.84 -21.23
N LYS A 217 -48.00 -3.63 -21.14
CA LYS A 217 -49.44 -3.30 -20.96
C LYS A 217 -50.40 -4.44 -20.55
N GLY A 218 -51.18 -4.26 -19.47
CA GLY A 218 -52.44 -5.02 -19.30
C GLY A 218 -53.09 -5.02 -17.92
N ALA A 219 -53.81 -3.94 -17.59
CA ALA A 219 -55.02 -3.85 -16.75
C ALA A 219 -55.41 -4.97 -15.73
N ARG A 220 -55.52 -4.51 -14.47
CA ARG A 220 -56.74 -4.52 -13.61
C ARG A 220 -57.09 -5.75 -12.76
N ALA A 221 -56.89 -5.53 -11.46
CA ALA A 221 -57.78 -5.74 -10.31
C ALA A 221 -58.04 -7.15 -9.74
N SER A 222 -57.68 -7.23 -8.44
CA SER A 222 -58.43 -7.82 -7.33
C SER A 222 -58.66 -9.33 -7.34
N THR A 223 -58.06 -10.03 -6.38
CA THR A 223 -58.76 -10.60 -5.20
C THR A 223 -57.90 -11.67 -4.52
N ARG A 224 -57.38 -11.29 -3.34
CA ARG A 224 -57.37 -12.03 -2.06
C ARG A 224 -57.29 -13.57 -2.05
N GLU A 225 -56.16 -14.03 -1.51
CA GLU A 225 -56.01 -15.07 -0.47
C GLU A 225 -56.02 -16.55 -0.88
N LYS A 226 -54.81 -17.14 -0.98
CA LYS A 226 -54.47 -18.35 -0.21
C LYS A 226 -52.97 -18.60 -0.13
N VAL A 227 -52.55 -18.81 1.11
CA VAL A 227 -51.28 -19.29 1.65
C VAL A 227 -50.70 -20.47 0.86
N LEU A 228 -49.41 -20.38 0.50
CA LEU A 228 -48.45 -21.50 0.38
C LEU A 228 -47.03 -20.96 0.17
N VAL A 229 -46.25 -21.01 1.26
CA VAL A 229 -44.81 -21.34 1.36
C VAL A 229 -43.90 -20.90 0.20
N ASP A 230 -43.10 -19.88 0.45
CA ASP A 230 -41.79 -19.73 -0.19
C ASP A 230 -40.76 -19.26 0.86
N THR A 231 -39.99 -20.23 1.36
CA THR A 231 -39.08 -20.12 2.51
C THR A 231 -37.72 -19.54 2.12
N THR A 232 -37.55 -19.02 0.91
CA THR A 232 -36.22 -18.67 0.38
C THR A 232 -35.91 -17.17 0.38
N SER A 233 -36.91 -16.30 0.53
CA SER A 233 -36.73 -14.83 0.44
C SER A 233 -36.53 -14.14 1.80
N SER A 234 -36.75 -14.86 2.91
CA SER A 234 -36.52 -14.33 4.26
C SER A 234 -35.03 -14.37 4.63
N GLU A 235 -34.33 -15.45 4.28
CA GLU A 235 -32.95 -15.74 4.71
C GLU A 235 -31.95 -14.65 4.29
N GLN A 236 -32.01 -14.17 3.04
CA GLN A 236 -31.10 -13.10 2.57
C GLN A 236 -31.27 -11.78 3.33
N LYS A 237 -32.47 -11.46 3.80
CA LYS A 237 -32.72 -10.24 4.58
C LYS A 237 -32.16 -10.34 6.00
N TRP A 238 -32.09 -11.55 6.57
CA TRP A 238 -31.46 -11.80 7.87
C TRP A 238 -29.93 -11.75 7.77
N GLU A 239 -29.34 -12.30 6.71
CA GLU A 239 -27.88 -12.29 6.48
C GLU A 239 -27.32 -10.86 6.35
N ASP A 240 -28.01 -9.98 5.62
CA ASP A 240 -27.62 -8.57 5.51
C ASP A 240 -27.71 -7.83 6.85
N SER A 241 -28.75 -8.15 7.65
CA SER A 241 -28.93 -7.56 8.98
C SER A 241 -27.88 -8.06 9.98
N GLU A 242 -27.45 -9.32 9.89
CA GLU A 242 -26.42 -9.91 10.75
C GLU A 242 -25.04 -9.35 10.43
N ARG A 243 -24.67 -9.27 9.14
CA ARG A 243 -23.42 -8.62 8.71
C ARG A 243 -23.36 -7.14 9.11
N ALA A 244 -24.49 -6.43 9.07
CA ALA A 244 -24.56 -5.05 9.53
C ALA A 244 -24.32 -4.95 11.05
N LEU A 245 -24.87 -5.86 11.85
CA LEU A 245 -24.65 -5.90 13.29
C LEU A 245 -23.20 -6.24 13.64
N GLU A 246 -22.57 -7.16 12.90
CA GLU A 246 -21.18 -7.56 13.10
C GLU A 246 -20.20 -6.41 12.77
N LYS A 247 -20.49 -5.62 11.72
CA LYS A 247 -19.76 -4.37 11.41
C LYS A 247 -19.83 -3.35 12.54
N VAL A 248 -21.00 -3.19 13.17
CA VAL A 248 -21.17 -2.26 14.31
C VAL A 248 -20.38 -2.75 15.53
N LYS A 249 -20.45 -4.05 15.85
CA LYS A 249 -19.66 -4.65 16.94
C LYS A 249 -18.17 -4.47 16.71
N LEU A 250 -17.69 -4.71 15.49
CA LEU A 250 -16.28 -4.55 15.13
C LEU A 250 -15.81 -3.10 15.18
N SER A 251 -16.66 -2.16 14.78
CA SER A 251 -16.35 -0.74 14.96
C SER A 251 -16.19 -0.40 16.44
N GLN A 252 -17.01 -0.99 17.33
CA GLN A 252 -16.93 -0.74 18.76
C GLN A 252 -15.70 -1.40 19.40
N GLU A 253 -15.36 -2.63 18.99
CA GLU A 253 -14.11 -3.29 19.40
C GLU A 253 -12.87 -2.48 18.97
N SER A 254 -12.86 -1.96 17.73
CA SER A 254 -11.77 -1.13 17.23
C SER A 254 -11.65 0.19 17.99
N THR A 255 -12.75 0.84 18.37
CA THR A 255 -12.70 2.06 19.20
C THR A 255 -12.19 1.77 20.60
N ASN A 256 -12.62 0.67 21.22
CA ASN A 256 -12.14 0.27 22.54
C ASN A 256 -10.64 -0.06 22.53
N PHE A 257 -10.16 -0.73 21.48
CA PHE A 257 -8.74 -1.01 21.30
C PHE A 257 -7.93 0.28 21.11
N PHE A 258 -8.45 1.23 20.33
CA PHE A 258 -7.80 2.53 20.16
C PHE A 258 -7.68 3.29 21.50
N GLU A 259 -8.71 3.26 22.34
CA GLU A 259 -8.67 3.85 23.68
C GLU A 259 -7.66 3.16 24.61
N LYS A 260 -7.55 1.82 24.53
CA LYS A 260 -6.51 1.09 25.28
C LYS A 260 -5.11 1.46 24.82
N LEU A 261 -4.90 1.63 23.50
CA LEU A 261 -3.63 2.05 22.94
C LEU A 261 -3.26 3.47 23.34
N SER A 262 -4.22 4.42 23.31
CA SER A 262 -3.95 5.81 23.71
C SER A 262 -3.67 5.95 25.21
N ALA A 263 -4.26 5.09 26.05
CA ALA A 263 -3.94 5.00 27.47
C ALA A 263 -2.54 4.41 27.74
N PHE A 264 -1.98 3.66 26.78
CA PHE A 264 -0.62 3.15 26.86
C PHE A 264 0.35 4.30 26.56
N GLY A 265 0.73 5.05 27.60
CA GLY A 265 1.39 6.36 27.54
C GLY A 265 2.73 6.46 26.80
N GLN A 266 3.19 5.40 26.12
CA GLN A 266 4.29 5.44 25.16
C GLN A 266 3.84 5.86 23.75
N PHE A 267 2.54 5.84 23.44
CA PHE A 267 2.04 6.17 22.11
C PHE A 267 1.23 7.47 22.10
N HIS A 268 1.81 8.54 21.57
CA HIS A 268 1.11 9.80 21.29
C HIS A 268 0.32 9.71 19.97
N LEU A 269 -0.76 8.92 19.97
CA LEU A 269 -1.54 8.64 18.74
C LEU A 269 -2.34 9.84 18.21
N ASP A 270 -2.69 10.79 19.08
CA ASP A 270 -3.47 11.98 18.72
C ASP A 270 -2.61 13.17 18.26
N GLU A 271 -1.29 13.09 18.44
CA GLU A 271 -0.39 14.18 18.10
C GLU A 271 0.02 14.10 16.62
N GLN A 272 -0.43 15.07 15.81
CA GLN A 272 0.07 15.23 14.45
C GLN A 272 1.51 15.72 14.50
N THR A 273 2.44 14.79 14.54
CA THR A 273 3.87 15.10 14.37
C THR A 273 4.16 15.40 12.90
N SER A 274 4.95 16.45 12.67
CA SER A 274 5.49 16.75 11.34
C SER A 274 6.33 15.56 10.88
N VAL A 275 6.16 15.15 9.61
CA VAL A 275 6.95 14.05 9.01
C VAL A 275 8.45 14.34 9.14
N LYS A 276 8.83 15.62 9.09
CA LYS A 276 10.21 16.06 9.26
C LYS A 276 10.72 15.77 10.67
N ASP A 277 9.95 16.13 11.70
CA ASP A 277 10.33 16.00 13.11
C ASP A 277 10.40 14.51 13.52
N MET A 278 9.46 13.69 13.03
CA MET A 278 9.51 12.25 13.20
C MET A 278 10.75 11.64 12.52
N GLY A 279 11.07 12.10 11.30
CA GLY A 279 12.29 11.68 10.60
C GLY A 279 13.57 12.07 11.35
N GLU A 280 13.63 13.29 11.88
CA GLU A 280 14.76 13.76 12.69
C GLU A 280 14.93 12.95 13.98
N SER A 281 13.82 12.58 14.65
CA SER A 281 13.83 11.72 15.84
C SER A 281 14.31 10.30 15.52
N ILE A 282 13.87 9.69 14.42
CA ILE A 282 14.34 8.36 13.98
C ILE A 282 15.84 8.39 13.67
N VAL A 283 16.31 9.42 12.97
CA VAL A 283 17.74 9.58 12.66
C VAL A 283 18.56 9.79 13.94
N ALA A 284 18.05 10.57 14.90
CA ALA A 284 18.69 10.77 16.20
C ALA A 284 18.81 9.45 16.98
N MET A 285 17.72 8.70 17.11
CA MET A 285 17.70 7.38 17.75
C MET A 285 18.69 6.41 17.08
N TYR A 286 18.73 6.39 15.75
CA TYR A 286 19.67 5.54 15.02
C TYR A 286 21.14 5.93 15.27
N LYS A 287 21.44 7.24 15.35
CA LYS A 287 22.78 7.72 15.72
C LYS A 287 23.16 7.37 17.15
N GLU A 288 22.21 7.42 18.09
CA GLU A 288 22.44 6.99 19.48
C GLU A 288 22.81 5.51 19.54
N LEU A 289 22.05 4.64 18.85
CA LEU A 289 22.34 3.20 18.77
C LEU A 289 23.70 2.88 18.14
N GLN A 290 24.18 3.72 17.22
CA GLN A 290 25.53 3.57 16.64
C GLN A 290 26.65 3.97 17.61
N ASN A 291 26.38 4.87 18.55
CA ASN A 291 27.37 5.40 19.48
C ASN A 291 27.50 4.58 20.79
N ASP A 292 26.64 3.58 21.02
CA ASP A 292 26.61 2.74 22.22
C ASP A 292 27.82 1.78 22.38
N THR A 293 28.96 2.08 21.74
CA THR A 293 30.23 1.41 22.03
C THR A 293 30.99 2.02 23.22
N ALA A 294 30.35 2.93 23.98
CA ALA A 294 30.89 3.37 25.25
C ALA A 294 30.66 2.29 26.31
N GLU A 295 31.72 1.69 26.84
CA GLU A 295 31.68 0.78 27.98
C GLU A 295 30.96 1.46 29.16
N THR A 296 29.66 1.21 29.28
CA THR A 296 28.89 1.65 30.43
C THR A 296 29.27 0.75 31.59
N GLN A 297 29.97 1.29 32.57
CA GLN A 297 30.18 0.57 33.82
C GLN A 297 28.82 0.32 34.49
N PRO A 298 28.55 -0.89 35.00
CA PRO A 298 27.30 -1.19 35.66
C PRO A 298 27.14 -0.21 36.84
N THR A 299 26.13 0.65 36.76
CA THR A 299 25.79 1.51 37.89
C THR A 299 25.47 0.60 39.08
N PRO A 300 26.08 0.80 40.26
CA PRO A 300 25.84 -0.04 41.42
C PRO A 300 24.42 0.19 41.95
N LEU A 301 23.44 -0.43 41.30
CA LEU A 301 22.07 -0.49 41.74
C LEU A 301 21.96 -1.61 42.78
N PRO A 302 21.33 -1.38 43.94
CA PRO A 302 21.00 -2.45 44.87
C PRO A 302 20.25 -3.56 44.14
N GLN A 303 20.55 -4.83 44.45
CA GLN A 303 19.94 -5.98 43.78
C GLN A 303 18.41 -5.90 43.77
N GLU A 304 17.80 -5.45 44.87
CA GLU A 304 16.36 -5.24 44.99
C GLU A 304 15.81 -4.19 44.00
N ALA A 305 16.57 -3.11 43.77
CA ALA A 305 16.20 -2.06 42.81
C ALA A 305 16.28 -2.56 41.37
N LEU A 306 17.31 -3.36 41.06
CA LEU A 306 17.48 -4.00 39.76
C LEU A 306 16.35 -5.01 39.49
N GLU A 307 16.05 -5.89 40.44
CA GLU A 307 14.95 -6.86 40.34
C GLU A 307 13.60 -6.16 40.15
N THR A 308 13.36 -5.07 40.87
CA THR A 308 12.13 -4.26 40.72
C THR A 308 12.05 -3.60 39.35
N ALA A 309 13.16 -3.08 38.82
CA ALA A 309 13.21 -2.49 37.49
C ALA A 309 12.94 -3.53 36.40
N ILE A 310 13.58 -4.71 36.49
CA ILE A 310 13.36 -5.82 35.56
C ILE A 310 11.90 -6.28 35.59
N LYS A 311 11.31 -6.44 36.79
CA LYS A 311 9.88 -6.80 36.94
C LYS A 311 8.96 -5.79 36.24
N ARG A 312 9.17 -4.49 36.45
CA ARG A 312 8.37 -3.44 35.78
C ARG A 312 8.50 -3.47 34.26
N GLN A 313 9.70 -3.70 33.73
CA GLN A 313 9.92 -3.83 32.29
C GLN A 313 9.22 -5.07 31.73
N LEU A 314 9.33 -6.20 32.42
CA LEU A 314 8.68 -7.44 32.01
C LEU A 314 7.16 -7.32 32.03
N GLU A 315 6.57 -6.67 33.04
CA GLU A 315 5.15 -6.33 33.09
C GLU A 315 4.72 -5.42 31.91
N SER A 316 5.55 -4.47 31.52
CA SER A 316 5.28 -3.57 30.39
C SER A 316 5.30 -4.33 29.06
N VAL A 317 6.28 -5.22 28.86
CA VAL A 317 6.35 -6.09 27.68
C VAL A 317 5.16 -7.04 27.60
N GLN A 318 4.75 -7.63 28.73
CA GLN A 318 3.56 -8.49 28.78
C GLN A 318 2.28 -7.74 28.39
N LYS A 319 2.11 -6.49 28.84
CA LYS A 319 0.97 -5.66 28.42
C LYS A 319 1.00 -5.36 26.92
N LEU A 320 2.18 -5.09 26.36
CA LEU A 320 2.34 -4.89 24.91
C LEU A 320 1.99 -6.16 24.13
N GLN A 321 2.41 -7.34 24.59
CA GLN A 321 2.06 -8.62 23.96
C GLN A 321 0.53 -8.85 23.96
N ALA A 322 -0.16 -8.52 25.05
CA ALA A 322 -1.61 -8.61 25.12
C ALA A 322 -2.32 -7.64 24.14
N LEU A 323 -1.81 -6.41 24.01
CA LEU A 323 -2.31 -5.45 23.01
C LEU A 323 -2.07 -5.93 21.58
N GLU A 324 -0.92 -6.57 21.32
CA GLU A 324 -0.61 -7.16 20.03
C GLU A 324 -1.57 -8.30 19.68
N GLU A 325 -1.90 -9.16 20.65
CA GLU A 325 -2.90 -10.22 20.50
C GLU A 325 -4.29 -9.67 20.16
N GLU A 326 -4.75 -8.66 20.90
CA GLU A 326 -6.03 -7.98 20.64
C GLU A 326 -6.07 -7.36 19.24
N ASN A 327 -4.97 -6.72 18.82
CA ASN A 327 -4.83 -6.18 17.47
C ASN A 327 -4.97 -7.28 16.40
N ARG A 328 -4.30 -8.42 16.59
CA ARG A 328 -4.39 -9.56 15.66
C ARG A 328 -5.81 -10.11 15.57
N GLU A 329 -6.52 -10.19 16.69
CA GLU A 329 -7.92 -10.63 16.72
C GLU A 329 -8.83 -9.70 15.91
N ILE A 330 -8.73 -8.38 16.16
CA ILE A 330 -9.51 -7.37 15.44
C ILE A 330 -9.20 -7.43 13.94
N LEU A 331 -7.93 -7.54 13.55
CA LEU A 331 -7.53 -7.68 12.15
C LEU A 331 -8.11 -8.93 11.50
N ASN A 332 -8.12 -10.07 12.19
CA ASN A 332 -8.71 -11.29 11.68
C ASN A 332 -10.23 -11.13 11.45
N LYS A 333 -10.95 -10.51 12.40
CA LYS A 333 -12.39 -10.26 12.25
C LYS A 333 -12.69 -9.28 11.09
N LEU A 334 -11.87 -8.24 10.91
CA LEU A 334 -11.96 -7.32 9.78
C LEU A 334 -11.70 -8.03 8.44
N MET A 335 -10.75 -8.96 8.39
CA MET A 335 -10.50 -9.76 7.20
C MET A 335 -11.68 -10.66 6.83
N VAL A 336 -12.35 -11.25 7.82
CA VAL A 336 -13.55 -12.08 7.60
C VAL A 336 -14.71 -11.24 7.05
N LEU A 337 -14.90 -10.00 7.52
CA LEU A 337 -15.93 -9.11 6.98
C LEU A 337 -15.69 -8.62 5.54
N LEU A 338 -14.43 -8.61 5.09
CA LEU A 338 -14.04 -8.16 3.74
C LEU A 338 -14.03 -9.31 2.71
N THR A 339 -14.00 -10.56 3.19
CA THR A 339 -14.07 -11.76 2.35
C THR A 339 -15.53 -12.14 2.13
#